data_AF-A0A2N0WQS3-F1
#
_entry.id   AF-A0A2N0WQS3-F1
#
_cell.length_a   1.000
_cell.length_b   1.000
_cell.length_c   1.000
_cell.angle_alpha   90.00
_cell.angle_beta   90.00
_cell.angle_gamma   90.00
#
_symmetry.space_group_name_H-M   'P 1'
#
loop_
_entity.id
_entity.type
_entity.pdbx_description
1 polymer ?
#
loop_
_entity_poly.entity_id
_entity_poly.type
_entity_poly.pdbx_seq_one_letter_code
_entity_poly.pdbx_strand_id
1 'polypeptide(L)'
;MGLYAMIVSAFVKAESGIKILPWLLVAGLVSVGYWAVTEQLGQGDLRWYVLVQFLPMILTLVLLVFFKSNDFNKSYLIAVLVWYTVAKVLELADLQILNMTSLISGHSLKHIAAAVACFYVIAWLKTINVGTRLTQDSNQ
;
A
#
# COMPACT_ATOMS: atom_id res chain seq x y z
N MET A 1 -3.39 -3.82 -1.91
CA MET A 1 -4.13 -3.96 -3.20
C MET A 1 -5.05 -2.76 -3.48
N GLY A 2 -6.03 -2.46 -2.61
CA GLY A 2 -6.97 -1.35 -2.85
C GLY A 2 -6.33 0.04 -3.02
N LEU A 3 -5.41 0.41 -2.11
CA LEU A 3 -4.70 1.69 -2.21
C LEU A 3 -3.91 1.84 -3.53
N TYR A 4 -3.25 0.77 -3.98
CA TYR A 4 -2.53 0.78 -5.25
C TYR A 4 -3.46 0.97 -6.45
N ALA A 5 -4.57 0.23 -6.51
CA ALA A 5 -5.57 0.40 -7.57
C ALA A 5 -6.09 1.85 -7.62
N MET A 6 -6.33 2.46 -6.47
CA MET A 6 -6.73 3.87 -6.35
C MET A 6 -5.64 4.84 -6.84
N ILE A 7 -4.38 4.59 -6.51
CA ILE A 7 -3.24 5.37 -7.02
C ILE A 7 -3.15 5.24 -8.54
N VAL A 8 -3.35 4.04 -9.11
CA VAL A 8 -3.41 3.85 -10.58
C VAL A 8 -4.55 4.65 -11.19
N SER A 9 -5.75 4.64 -10.58
CA SER A 9 -6.87 5.48 -11.02
C SER A 9 -6.57 6.97 -10.98
N ALA A 10 -5.81 7.42 -9.97
CA ALA A 10 -5.43 8.82 -9.84
C ALA A 10 -4.35 9.24 -10.86
N PHE A 11 -3.30 8.45 -11.04
CA PHE A 11 -2.13 8.84 -11.85
C PHE A 11 -2.21 8.44 -13.33
N VAL A 12 -3.00 7.43 -13.69
CA VAL A 12 -3.07 6.92 -15.08
C VAL A 12 -4.41 7.28 -15.72
N LYS A 13 -5.49 6.56 -15.38
CA LYS A 13 -6.88 6.79 -15.83
C LYS A 13 -7.83 6.17 -14.83
N ALA A 14 -8.98 6.80 -14.58
CA ALA A 14 -9.94 6.34 -13.57
C ALA A 14 -10.36 4.88 -13.78
N GLU A 15 -10.67 4.50 -15.03
CA GLU A 15 -11.07 3.14 -15.39
C GLU A 15 -9.99 2.09 -15.16
N SER A 16 -8.71 2.45 -15.33
CA SER A 16 -7.60 1.48 -15.26
C SER A 16 -7.46 0.89 -13.86
N GLY A 17 -7.62 1.70 -12.81
CA GLY A 17 -7.57 1.21 -11.44
C GLY A 17 -8.76 0.30 -11.08
N ILE A 18 -9.95 0.58 -11.62
CA ILE A 18 -11.13 -0.27 -11.43
C ILE A 18 -10.94 -1.62 -12.15
N LYS A 19 -10.41 -1.60 -13.38
CA LYS A 19 -10.16 -2.82 -14.17
C LYS A 19 -9.07 -3.71 -13.57
N ILE A 20 -8.02 -3.13 -12.97
CA ILE A 20 -6.91 -3.92 -12.39
C ILE A 20 -7.23 -4.48 -11.00
N LEU A 21 -8.16 -3.87 -10.25
CA LEU A 21 -8.55 -4.30 -8.91
C LEU A 21 -8.95 -5.79 -8.81
N PRO A 22 -9.84 -6.35 -9.65
CA PRO A 22 -10.19 -7.76 -9.57
C PRO A 22 -8.99 -8.67 -9.80
N TRP A 23 -8.09 -8.32 -10.72
CA TRP A 23 -6.86 -9.08 -10.97
C TRP A 23 -5.91 -9.06 -9.78
N LEU A 24 -5.75 -7.91 -9.11
CA LEU A 24 -4.97 -7.79 -7.87
C LEU A 24 -5.55 -8.64 -6.74
N LEU A 25 -6.88 -8.71 -6.63
CA LEU A 25 -7.55 -9.54 -5.62
C LEU A 25 -7.36 -11.03 -5.90
N VAL A 26 -7.55 -11.46 -7.16
CA VAL A 26 -7.30 -12.85 -7.57
C VAL A 26 -5.84 -13.23 -7.33
N ALA A 27 -4.89 -12.38 -7.72
CA ALA A 27 -3.46 -12.62 -7.46
C ALA A 27 -3.15 -12.77 -5.96
N GLY A 28 -3.80 -11.98 -5.09
CA GLY A 28 -3.69 -12.10 -3.64
C GLY A 28 -4.28 -13.40 -3.09
N LEU A 29 -5.44 -13.82 -3.59
CA LEU A 29 -6.06 -15.09 -3.19
C LEU A 29 -5.21 -16.29 -3.63
N VAL A 30 -4.71 -16.26 -4.87
CA VAL A 30 -3.86 -17.32 -5.42
C VAL A 30 -2.53 -17.40 -4.66
N SER A 31 -1.92 -16.27 -4.29
CA SER A 31 -0.65 -16.30 -3.55
C SER A 31 -0.80 -16.90 -2.16
N VAL A 32 -1.90 -16.60 -1.45
CA VAL A 32 -2.21 -17.20 -0.14
C VAL A 32 -2.58 -18.68 -0.29
N GLY A 33 -3.38 -19.03 -1.29
CA GLY A 33 -3.73 -20.43 -1.56
C GLY A 33 -2.50 -21.28 -1.91
N TYR A 34 -1.59 -20.74 -2.70
CA TYR A 34 -0.31 -21.39 -3.00
C TYR A 34 0.51 -21.62 -1.74
N TRP A 35 0.68 -20.58 -0.91
CA TRP A 35 1.38 -20.74 0.36
C TRP A 35 0.74 -21.83 1.22
N ALA A 36 -0.60 -21.80 1.40
CA ALA A 36 -1.31 -22.79 2.20
C ALA A 36 -1.11 -24.23 1.71
N VAL A 37 -1.11 -24.46 0.40
CA VAL A 37 -0.83 -25.78 -0.18
C VAL A 37 0.62 -26.21 0.06
N THR A 38 1.59 -25.32 -0.16
CA THR A 38 3.01 -25.64 0.05
C THR A 38 3.37 -25.84 1.52
N GLU A 39 2.66 -25.17 2.44
CA GLU A 39 2.78 -25.37 3.88
C GLU A 39 2.32 -26.77 4.29
N GLN A 40 1.18 -27.24 3.74
CA GLN A 40 0.69 -28.60 3.98
C GLN A 40 1.66 -29.68 3.46
N LEU A 41 2.45 -29.36 2.44
CA LEU A 41 3.49 -30.22 1.89
C LEU A 41 4.85 -30.08 2.62
N GLY A 42 4.91 -29.27 3.68
CA GLY A 42 6.12 -29.07 4.50
C GLY A 42 7.17 -28.15 3.89
N GLN A 43 6.87 -27.45 2.79
CA GLN A 43 7.80 -26.50 2.16
C GLN A 43 7.60 -25.06 2.61
N GLY A 44 6.34 -24.63 2.79
CA GLY A 44 6.00 -23.26 3.23
C GLY A 44 6.59 -22.16 2.34
N ASP A 45 6.26 -22.14 1.04
CA ASP A 45 6.84 -21.18 0.11
C ASP A 45 6.05 -19.84 0.11
N LEU A 46 6.68 -18.79 0.64
CA LEU A 46 6.11 -17.45 0.73
C LEU A 46 6.48 -16.52 -0.43
N ARG A 47 7.28 -16.96 -1.42
CA ARG A 47 7.83 -16.05 -2.46
C ARG A 47 6.75 -15.26 -3.19
N TRP A 48 5.66 -15.92 -3.60
CA TRP A 48 4.55 -15.26 -4.29
C TRP A 48 3.76 -14.32 -3.38
N TYR A 49 3.60 -14.69 -2.11
CA TYR A 49 2.94 -13.86 -1.11
C TYR A 49 3.71 -12.55 -0.90
N VAL A 50 5.02 -12.65 -0.69
CA VAL A 50 5.93 -11.51 -0.55
C VAL A 50 5.87 -10.64 -1.80
N LEU A 51 5.95 -11.23 -2.99
CA LEU A 51 5.89 -10.48 -4.25
C LEU A 51 4.59 -9.68 -4.35
N VAL A 52 3.43 -10.33 -4.14
CA VAL A 52 2.13 -9.65 -4.21
C VAL A 52 2.01 -8.54 -3.15
N GLN A 53 2.61 -8.71 -1.98
CA GLN A 53 2.58 -7.73 -0.90
C GLN A 53 3.44 -6.49 -1.17
N PHE A 54 4.68 -6.66 -1.65
CA PHE A 54 5.66 -5.58 -1.80
C PHE A 54 5.66 -4.94 -3.20
N LEU A 55 5.31 -5.69 -4.25
CA LEU A 55 5.28 -5.17 -5.63
C LEU A 55 4.42 -3.89 -5.76
N PRO A 56 3.20 -3.80 -5.21
CA PRO A 56 2.38 -2.58 -5.31
C PRO A 56 3.04 -1.36 -4.66
N MET A 57 3.88 -1.56 -3.65
CA MET A 57 4.61 -0.49 -2.98
C MET A 57 5.71 0.08 -3.88
N ILE A 58 6.47 -0.82 -4.51
CA ILE A 58 7.53 -0.45 -5.47
C ILE A 58 6.89 0.25 -6.67
N LEU A 59 5.81 -0.30 -7.24
CA LEU A 59 5.10 0.32 -8.36
C LEU A 59 4.51 1.68 -7.96
N THR A 60 4.04 1.86 -6.72
CA THR A 60 3.62 3.18 -6.22
C THR A 60 4.77 4.19 -6.26
N LEU A 61 5.98 3.79 -5.82
CA LEU A 61 7.15 4.65 -5.87
C LEU A 61 7.54 5.00 -7.32
N VAL A 62 7.50 4.02 -8.22
CA VAL A 62 7.72 4.23 -9.66
C VAL A 62 6.70 5.23 -10.22
N LEU A 63 5.41 5.06 -9.94
CA LEU A 63 4.38 6.01 -10.37
C LEU A 63 4.65 7.43 -9.84
N LEU A 64 5.05 7.56 -8.58
CA LEU A 64 5.38 8.87 -7.98
C LEU A 64 6.58 9.55 -8.66
N VAL A 65 7.59 8.79 -9.07
CA VAL A 65 8.80 9.31 -9.74
C VAL A 65 8.51 9.67 -11.20
N PHE A 66 7.88 8.75 -11.95
CA PHE A 66 7.74 8.89 -13.41
C PHE A 66 6.52 9.71 -13.84
N PHE A 67 5.42 9.73 -13.07
CA PHE A 67 4.23 10.50 -13.44
C PHE A 67 4.20 11.85 -12.74
N LYS A 68 4.35 12.94 -13.51
CA LYS A 68 4.19 14.31 -13.01
C LYS A 68 2.70 14.68 -13.00
N SER A 69 2.00 14.35 -11.92
CA SER A 69 0.69 14.97 -11.68
C SER A 69 0.89 16.34 -11.04
N ASN A 70 0.39 17.38 -11.70
CA ASN A 70 0.34 18.74 -11.16
C ASN A 70 -0.83 18.93 -10.17
N ASP A 71 -1.81 18.02 -10.22
CA ASP A 71 -3.07 18.12 -9.46
C ASP A 71 -3.06 17.32 -8.15
N PHE A 72 -2.13 16.37 -7.99
CA PHE A 72 -2.06 15.56 -6.78
C PHE A 72 -0.83 15.88 -5.96
N ASN A 73 -1.06 16.23 -4.69
CA ASN A 73 0.01 16.50 -3.76
C ASN A 73 0.73 15.19 -3.37
N LYS A 74 1.78 14.87 -4.14
CA LYS A 74 2.64 13.69 -3.96
C LYS A 74 3.24 13.60 -2.55
N SER A 75 3.36 14.73 -1.86
CA SER A 75 3.89 14.81 -0.49
C SER A 75 3.13 13.89 0.47
N TYR A 76 1.81 13.80 0.35
CA TYR A 76 1.02 12.91 1.19
C TYR A 76 1.31 11.43 0.94
N LEU A 77 1.46 11.02 -0.33
CA LEU A 77 1.80 9.64 -0.66
C LEU A 77 3.22 9.27 -0.24
N ILE A 78 4.16 10.21 -0.33
CA ILE A 78 5.51 10.04 0.22
C ILE A 78 5.44 9.85 1.74
N ALA A 79 4.64 10.66 2.45
CA ALA A 79 4.44 10.52 3.89
C ALA A 79 3.85 9.14 4.26
N VAL A 80 2.88 8.63 3.49
CA VAL A 80 2.34 7.27 3.67
C VAL A 80 3.45 6.22 3.56
N LEU A 81 4.32 6.30 2.55
CA LEU A 81 5.43 5.36 2.35
C LEU A 81 6.45 5.43 3.49
N VAL A 82 6.78 6.65 3.95
CA VAL A 82 7.70 6.87 5.07
C VAL A 82 7.13 6.26 6.35
N TRP A 83 5.89 6.59 6.73
CA TRP A 83 5.28 6.08 7.95
C TRP A 83 5.06 4.56 7.91
N TYR A 84 4.75 4.00 6.74
CA TYR A 84 4.68 2.55 6.57
C TYR A 84 6.06 1.89 6.76
N THR A 85 7.10 2.48 6.19
CA THR A 85 8.49 1.99 6.35
C THR A 85 8.90 2.04 7.82
N VAL A 86 8.57 3.14 8.52
CA VAL A 86 8.78 3.27 9.98
C VAL A 86 8.04 2.17 10.73
N ALA A 87 6.77 1.89 10.40
CA ALA A 87 6.02 0.80 11.03
C ALA A 87 6.69 -0.57 10.81
N LYS A 88 7.26 -0.82 9.62
CA LYS A 88 8.00 -2.06 9.34
C LYS A 88 9.33 -2.15 10.09
N VAL A 89 10.07 -1.05 10.21
CA VAL A 89 11.30 -1.02 11.02
C VAL A 89 10.99 -1.27 12.49
N LEU A 90 9.92 -0.67 13.03
CA LEU A 90 9.45 -0.91 14.39
C LEU A 90 9.02 -2.35 14.63
N GLU A 91 8.42 -3.00 13.63
CA GLU A 91 8.08 -4.42 13.67
C GLU A 91 9.33 -5.32 13.73
N LEU A 92 10.38 -4.98 12.99
CA LEU A 92 11.66 -5.73 13.02
C LEU A 92 12.41 -5.51 14.34
N ALA A 93 12.32 -4.31 14.90
CA ALA A 93 12.95 -3.94 16.17
C ALA A 93 12.11 -4.32 17.40
N ASP A 94 11.04 -5.10 17.25
CA ASP A 94 10.07 -5.37 18.31
C ASP A 94 10.71 -5.90 19.60
N LEU A 95 11.52 -6.96 19.49
CA LEU A 95 12.23 -7.55 20.62
C LEU A 95 13.30 -6.64 21.20
N GLN A 96 13.96 -5.82 20.37
CA GLN A 96 14.99 -4.89 20.81
C GLN A 96 14.38 -3.75 21.63
N ILE A 97 13.26 -3.19 21.15
CA ILE A 97 12.52 -2.12 21.83
C ILE A 97 11.92 -2.64 23.14
N LEU A 98 11.36 -3.85 23.13
CA LEU A 98 10.80 -4.46 24.34
C LEU A 98 11.88 -4.70 25.41
N ASN A 99 13.07 -5.19 25.02
CA ASN A 99 14.18 -5.41 25.94
C ASN A 99 14.76 -4.11 26.51
N MET A 100 14.70 -2.99 25.78
CA MET A 100 15.20 -1.69 26.26
C MET A 100 14.17 -0.93 27.11
N THR A 101 12.88 -1.06 26.80
CA THR A 101 11.82 -0.22 27.38
C THR A 101 11.03 -0.96 28.46
N SER A 102 11.02 -2.29 28.45
CA SER A 102 10.31 -3.21 29.38
C SER A 102 8.78 -3.02 29.50
N LEU A 103 8.23 -1.96 28.91
CA LEU A 103 6.82 -1.55 29.00
C LEU A 103 6.15 -1.38 27.64
N ILE A 104 6.94 -1.09 26.59
CA ILE A 104 6.42 -0.80 25.25
C ILE A 104 7.15 -1.69 24.24
N SER A 105 6.38 -2.40 23.43
CA SER A 105 6.89 -3.21 22.32
C SER A 105 6.92 -2.41 21.02
N GLY A 106 7.80 -2.79 20.10
CA GLY A 106 7.76 -2.25 18.73
C GLY A 106 6.42 -2.52 18.04
N HIS A 107 5.70 -3.57 18.46
CA HIS A 107 4.35 -3.89 18.02
C HIS A 107 3.33 -2.79 18.31
N SER A 108 3.38 -2.19 19.50
CA SER A 108 2.50 -1.07 19.84
C SER A 108 2.85 0.18 19.02
N LEU A 109 4.14 0.47 18.87
CA LEU A 109 4.62 1.61 18.09
C LEU A 109 4.29 1.50 16.60
N LYS A 110 4.39 0.30 16.00
CA LYS A 110 4.04 0.12 14.59
C LYS A 110 2.56 0.43 14.32
N HIS A 111 1.67 0.17 15.28
CA HIS A 111 0.25 0.50 15.13
C HIS A 111 0.04 2.01 15.11
N ILE A 112 0.75 2.75 15.96
CA ILE A 112 0.74 4.21 15.94
C ILE A 112 1.26 4.72 14.58
N ALA A 113 2.42 4.23 14.14
CA ALA A 113 2.98 4.60 12.84
C ALA A 113 2.05 4.28 11.67
N ALA A 114 1.39 3.10 11.69
CA ALA A 114 0.40 2.71 10.69
C ALA A 114 -0.86 3.61 10.74
N ALA A 115 -1.30 4.03 11.93
CA ALA A 115 -2.42 4.95 12.07
C ALA A 115 -2.08 6.33 11.47
N VAL A 116 -0.86 6.82 11.66
CA VAL A 116 -0.39 8.06 11.01
C VAL A 116 -0.33 7.90 9.49
N ALA A 117 0.14 6.74 8.98
CA ALA A 117 0.09 6.46 7.54
C ALA A 117 -1.36 6.51 7.01
N CYS A 118 -2.33 5.91 7.72
CA CYS A 118 -3.75 5.97 7.36
C CYS A 118 -4.30 7.40 7.37
N PHE A 119 -3.89 8.24 8.33
CA PHE A 119 -4.27 9.65 8.36
C PHE A 119 -3.82 10.38 7.08
N TYR A 120 -2.59 10.14 6.62
CA TYR A 120 -2.08 10.72 5.38
C TYR A 120 -2.80 10.20 4.12
N VAL A 121 -3.23 8.93 4.10
CA VAL A 121 -4.10 8.41 3.02
C VAL A 121 -5.42 9.19 2.96
N ILE A 122 -6.06 9.43 4.12
CA ILE A 122 -7.32 10.17 4.18
C ILE A 122 -7.11 11.64 3.78
N ALA A 123 -6.03 12.27 4.24
CA ALA A 123 -5.68 13.63 3.86
C ALA A 123 -5.46 13.73 2.34
N TRP A 124 -4.74 12.78 1.76
CA TRP A 124 -4.56 12.69 0.30
C TRP A 124 -5.90 12.52 -0.42
N LEU A 125 -6.75 11.61 0.03
CA LEU A 125 -8.09 11.39 -0.56
C LEU A 125 -8.94 12.67 -0.59
N LYS A 126 -8.89 13.49 0.46
CA LYS A 126 -9.59 14.78 0.50
C LYS A 126 -9.08 15.79 -0.53
N THR A 127 -7.83 15.65 -0.98
CA THR A 127 -7.29 16.49 -2.06
C THR A 127 -7.70 16.01 -3.44
N ILE A 128 -8.17 14.78 -3.58
CA ILE A 128 -8.68 14.24 -4.85
C ILE A 128 -10.11 14.76 -5.05
N ASN A 129 -10.27 15.81 -5.85
CA ASN A 129 -11.58 16.33 -6.19
C ASN A 129 -12.25 15.38 -7.22
N VAL A 130 -13.04 14.42 -6.74
CA VAL A 130 -13.69 13.40 -7.58
C VAL A 130 -14.68 14.02 -8.59
N GLY A 131 -15.26 15.18 -8.27
CA GLY A 131 -16.31 15.83 -9.05
C GLY A 131 -15.91 16.37 -10.42
N THR A 132 -14.62 16.64 -10.68
CA THR A 132 -14.16 17.20 -11.97
C THR A 132 -13.73 16.15 -13.01
N ARG A 133 -13.50 14.88 -12.61
CA ARG A 133 -13.05 13.84 -13.54
C ARG A 133 -14.17 13.08 -14.24
N LEU A 134 -15.29 12.82 -13.58
CA LEU A 134 -16.44 12.15 -14.22
C LEU A 134 -17.04 12.99 -15.35
N THR A 135 -16.88 14.32 -15.28
CA THR A 135 -17.34 15.27 -16.30
C THR A 135 -16.31 15.54 -17.40
N GLN A 136 -15.02 15.25 -17.19
CA GLN A 136 -14.00 15.33 -18.23
C GLN A 136 -13.93 14.06 -19.09
N ASP A 137 -14.10 12.86 -18.51
CA ASP A 137 -14.14 11.60 -19.26
C ASP A 137 -15.44 11.43 -20.08
N SER A 138 -16.53 12.12 -19.71
CA SER A 138 -17.80 12.09 -20.47
C SER A 138 -17.85 13.07 -21.66
N ASN A 139 -16.83 13.92 -21.82
CA ASN A 139 -16.76 14.96 -22.86
C ASN A 139 -15.60 14.71 -23.85
N GLN A 140 -15.00 13.52 -23.82
CA GLN A 140 -14.07 12.98 -24.83
C GLN A 140 -14.69 11.76 -25.49
#